data_AF-A0A531KR15-F1
#
_entry.id   AF-A0A531KR15-F1
#
_cell.length_a   1.000
_cell.length_b   1.000
_cell.length_c   1.000
_cell.angle_alpha   90.00
_cell.angle_beta   90.00
_cell.angle_gamma   90.00
#
_symmetry.space_group_name_H-M   'P 1'
#
loop_
_entity.id
_entity.type
_entity.pdbx_description
1 polymer ?
#
loop_
_entity_poly.entity_id
_entity_poly.type
_entity_poly.pdbx_seq_one_letter_code
_entity_poly.pdbx_strand_id
1 'polypeptide(L)'
;AEAIGVSGFETAAELNGNKALLERLESLRIAAGERMGMGDVSSQVTPKPVLISRPRADGDINVRYFMPHQCHPSLATTGAVGIAMACISENTVASRLISTRKPPVVLSIEHPSGHLDVKLQDRNGKIVAGILRTARRLFEGHVFAKPVAQFVRAA
;
A
#
# COMPACT_ATOMS: atom_id res chain seq x y z
N ALA A 1 10.06 0.17 8.90
CA ALA A 1 10.21 1.63 8.98
C ALA A 1 11.60 1.99 9.51
N GLU A 2 11.96 1.45 10.69
CA GLU A 2 13.23 1.74 11.38
C GLU A 2 14.49 1.51 10.52
N ALA A 3 14.52 0.44 9.71
CA ALA A 3 15.63 0.12 8.81
C ALA A 3 15.97 1.23 7.79
N ILE A 4 15.06 2.18 7.56
CA ILE A 4 15.27 3.34 6.69
C ILE A 4 15.17 4.67 7.44
N GLY A 5 15.25 4.66 8.77
CA GLY A 5 15.42 5.86 9.60
C GLY A 5 14.12 6.58 9.99
N VAL A 6 12.96 5.92 9.89
CA VAL A 6 11.68 6.48 10.33
C VAL A 6 10.96 5.53 11.28
N SER A 7 10.13 6.09 12.18
CA SER A 7 9.36 5.32 13.16
C SER A 7 8.20 4.54 12.52
N GLY A 8 7.64 5.06 11.42
CA GLY A 8 6.43 4.55 10.80
C GLY A 8 5.16 5.26 11.26
N PHE A 9 5.27 6.22 12.17
CA PHE A 9 4.13 6.96 12.73
C PHE A 9 4.04 8.41 12.29
N GLU A 10 5.01 8.88 11.51
CA GLU A 10 5.00 10.19 10.89
C GLU A 10 3.72 10.41 10.09
N THR A 11 3.27 11.65 10.02
CA THR A 11 2.18 12.07 9.13
C THR A 11 2.59 11.92 7.67
N ALA A 12 1.61 11.84 6.78
CA ALA A 12 1.88 11.81 5.34
C ALA A 12 2.65 13.07 4.89
N ALA A 13 2.36 14.24 5.50
CA ALA A 13 3.05 15.49 5.20
C ALA A 13 4.54 15.46 5.60
N GLU A 14 4.87 14.95 6.79
CA GLU A 14 6.26 14.79 7.23
C GLU A 14 7.04 13.83 6.32
N LEU A 15 6.44 12.70 5.93
CA LEU A 15 7.06 11.74 5.02
C LEU A 15 7.27 12.32 3.62
N ASN A 16 6.28 13.06 3.11
CA ASN A 16 6.35 13.71 1.80
C ASN A 16 7.34 14.89 1.78
N GLY A 17 7.58 15.52 2.94
CA GLY A 17 8.60 16.57 3.10
C GLY A 17 10.03 16.02 3.19
N ASN A 18 10.20 14.73 3.49
CA ASN A 18 11.51 14.12 3.65
C ASN A 18 12.09 13.63 2.32
N LYS A 19 12.78 14.52 1.59
CA LYS A 19 13.37 14.21 0.28
C LYS A 19 14.34 13.02 0.30
N ALA A 20 15.22 12.95 1.30
CA ALA A 20 16.20 11.86 1.40
C ALA A 20 15.52 10.50 1.58
N LEU A 21 14.42 10.43 2.34
CA LEU A 21 13.61 9.22 2.46
C LEU A 21 12.97 8.84 1.13
N LEU A 22 12.38 9.80 0.41
CA LEU A 22 11.72 9.55 -0.86
C LEU A 22 12.70 9.06 -1.94
N GLU A 23 13.88 9.66 -2.02
CA GLU A 23 14.96 9.22 -2.93
C GLU A 23 15.40 7.79 -2.60
N ARG A 24 15.59 7.47 -1.32
CA ARG A 24 15.94 6.11 -0.88
C ARG A 24 14.84 5.10 -1.18
N LEU A 25 13.58 5.47 -0.97
CA LEU A 25 12.42 4.64 -1.32
C LEU A 25 12.35 4.37 -2.82
N GLU A 26 12.61 5.37 -3.65
CA GLU A 26 12.59 5.24 -5.10
C GLU A 26 13.70 4.32 -5.61
N SER A 27 14.92 4.47 -5.09
CA SER A 27 16.02 3.55 -5.42
C SER A 27 15.69 2.09 -5.08
N LEU A 28 15.10 1.85 -3.90
CA LEU A 28 14.64 0.52 -3.50
C LEU A 28 13.51 0.01 -4.39
N ARG A 29 12.58 0.88 -4.78
CA ARG A 29 11.43 0.53 -5.64
C ARG A 29 11.89 0.10 -7.03
N ILE A 30 12.83 0.82 -7.64
CA ILE A 30 13.39 0.48 -8.96
C ILE A 30 14.10 -0.88 -8.89
N ALA A 31 14.99 -1.06 -7.91
CA ALA A 31 15.69 -2.32 -7.72
C ALA A 31 14.74 -3.50 -7.43
N ALA A 32 13.65 -3.25 -6.68
CA ALA A 32 12.62 -4.26 -6.43
C ALA A 32 11.83 -4.58 -7.70
N GLY A 33 11.45 -3.58 -8.51
CA GLY A 33 10.74 -3.77 -9.77
C GLY A 33 11.51 -4.66 -10.75
N GLU A 34 12.81 -4.41 -10.90
CA GLU A 34 13.68 -5.25 -11.72
C GLU A 34 13.71 -6.71 -11.21
N ARG A 35 13.92 -6.92 -9.91
CA ARG A 35 13.94 -8.27 -9.29
C ARG A 35 12.58 -8.98 -9.32
N MET A 36 11.49 -8.23 -9.40
CA MET A 36 10.14 -8.77 -9.57
C MET A 36 9.82 -9.11 -11.04
N GLY A 37 10.74 -8.86 -11.98
CA GLY A 37 10.53 -9.11 -13.42
C GLY A 37 9.68 -8.05 -14.12
N MET A 38 9.57 -6.84 -13.55
CA MET A 38 8.76 -5.74 -14.10
C MET A 38 9.55 -4.82 -15.04
N GLY A 39 10.87 -5.02 -15.17
CA GLY A 39 11.76 -4.15 -15.94
C GLY A 39 11.96 -2.78 -15.28
N ASP A 40 12.19 -1.75 -16.09
CA ASP A 40 12.28 -0.37 -15.60
C ASP A 40 10.90 0.16 -15.19
N VAL A 41 10.76 0.42 -13.90
CA VAL A 41 9.53 0.92 -13.27
C VAL A 41 9.57 2.41 -12.98
N SER A 42 10.58 3.16 -13.44
CA SER A 42 10.78 4.59 -13.20
C SER A 42 9.54 5.44 -13.55
N SER A 43 8.88 5.13 -14.67
CA SER A 43 7.64 5.79 -15.12
C SER A 43 6.35 5.03 -14.73
N GLN A 44 6.47 3.96 -13.96
CA GLN A 44 5.35 3.10 -13.55
C GLN A 44 4.90 3.40 -12.12
N VAL A 45 3.62 3.17 -11.86
CA VAL A 45 3.04 3.35 -10.52
C VAL A 45 3.24 2.15 -9.59
N THR A 46 3.87 1.08 -10.06
CA THR A 46 4.10 -0.18 -9.35
C THR A 46 5.58 -0.58 -9.44
N PRO A 47 6.14 -1.35 -8.47
CA PRO A 47 5.51 -1.80 -7.23
C PRO A 47 5.30 -0.66 -6.23
N LYS A 48 4.51 -0.92 -5.18
CA LYS A 48 4.11 0.09 -4.19
C LYS A 48 4.97 -0.04 -2.94
N PRO A 49 5.84 0.94 -2.61
CA PRO A 49 6.61 0.88 -1.38
C PRO A 49 5.67 0.98 -0.16
N VAL A 50 5.91 0.14 0.84
CA VAL A 50 5.17 0.16 2.10
C VAL A 50 6.14 0.11 3.26
N LEU A 51 6.05 1.11 4.14
CA LEU A 51 6.74 1.06 5.42
C LEU A 51 5.83 0.39 6.42
N ILE A 52 6.39 -0.54 7.19
CA ILE A 52 5.69 -1.25 8.25
C ILE A 52 6.37 -1.03 9.60
N SER A 53 5.58 -1.01 10.67
CA SER A 53 6.00 -0.99 12.07
C SER A 53 5.03 -1.81 12.92
N ARG A 54 5.37 -2.04 14.19
CA ARG A 54 4.41 -2.54 15.16
C ARG A 54 3.21 -1.56 15.28
N PRO A 55 2.00 -2.05 15.57
CA PRO A 55 0.83 -1.21 15.79
C PRO A 55 0.98 -0.37 17.06
N ARG A 56 0.20 0.71 17.17
CA ARG A 56 0.11 1.54 18.39
C ARG A 56 -1.20 1.40 19.14
N ALA A 57 -2.28 1.10 18.43
CA ALA A 57 -3.58 0.81 19.00
C ALA A 57 -3.83 -0.70 18.98
N ASP A 58 -5.09 -1.10 18.94
CA ASP A 58 -5.50 -2.50 18.95
C ASP A 58 -5.39 -3.19 17.58
N GLY A 59 -4.63 -2.61 16.63
CA GLY A 59 -4.37 -3.22 15.35
C GLY A 59 -3.31 -4.33 15.40
N ASP A 60 -3.10 -5.00 14.26
CA ASP A 60 -2.08 -6.05 14.12
C ASP A 60 -0.75 -5.51 13.58
N ILE A 61 -0.80 -4.50 12.70
CA ILE A 61 0.37 -3.90 12.04
C ILE A 61 0.06 -2.46 11.63
N ASN A 62 1.04 -1.56 11.77
CA ASN A 62 0.92 -0.18 11.27
C ASN A 62 1.70 0.01 9.97
N VAL A 63 1.11 0.77 9.04
CA VAL A 63 1.70 0.99 7.72
C VAL A 63 1.71 2.46 7.27
N ARG A 64 2.66 2.76 6.38
CA ARG A 64 2.67 3.95 5.51
C ARG A 64 2.84 3.48 4.07
N TYR A 65 1.81 3.73 3.26
CA TYR A 65 1.69 3.21 1.90
C TYR A 65 1.98 4.30 0.88
N PHE A 66 2.85 4.05 -0.10
CA PHE A 66 3.28 5.07 -1.06
C PHE A 66 2.70 4.83 -2.46
N MET A 67 2.33 5.93 -3.14
CA MET A 67 1.81 5.96 -4.52
C MET A 67 2.72 6.73 -5.47
N PRO A 68 3.65 6.03 -6.11
CA PRO A 68 4.83 5.55 -5.40
C PRO A 68 5.68 6.69 -4.78
N HIS A 69 5.47 7.94 -5.20
CA HIS A 69 6.28 9.10 -4.78
C HIS A 69 5.65 9.90 -3.64
N GLN A 70 4.41 9.60 -3.25
CA GLN A 70 3.71 10.27 -2.16
C GLN A 70 3.11 9.26 -1.20
N CYS A 71 3.21 9.51 0.09
CA CYS A 71 2.52 8.76 1.12
C CYS A 71 1.01 8.98 1.01
N HIS A 72 0.27 7.89 0.91
CA HIS A 72 -1.19 7.85 0.92
C HIS A 72 -1.70 8.26 2.31
N PRO A 73 -2.76 9.09 2.42
CA PRO A 73 -3.31 9.54 3.72
C PRO A 73 -4.08 8.44 4.47
N SER A 74 -4.16 7.23 3.92
CA SER A 74 -4.92 6.07 4.40
C SER A 74 -4.24 4.82 3.81
N LEU A 75 -4.99 3.86 3.27
CA LEU A 75 -4.45 2.65 2.63
C LEU A 75 -5.31 2.20 1.43
N ALA A 76 -4.66 1.86 0.32
CA ALA A 76 -5.35 1.26 -0.82
C ALA A 76 -5.76 -0.19 -0.51
N THR A 77 -6.97 -0.60 -0.93
CA THR A 77 -7.51 -1.95 -0.68
C THR A 77 -6.61 -3.07 -1.19
N THR A 78 -6.05 -2.93 -2.39
CA THR A 78 -5.10 -3.91 -2.95
C THR A 78 -3.80 -3.97 -2.15
N GLY A 79 -3.33 -2.82 -1.66
CA GLY A 79 -2.19 -2.74 -0.74
C GLY A 79 -2.45 -3.48 0.57
N ALA A 80 -3.63 -3.28 1.16
CA ALA A 80 -4.05 -3.95 2.38
C ALA A 80 -4.07 -5.48 2.22
N VAL A 81 -4.61 -6.00 1.12
CA VAL A 81 -4.57 -7.44 0.82
C VAL A 81 -3.13 -7.93 0.70
N GLY A 82 -2.26 -7.22 -0.03
CA GLY A 82 -0.85 -7.59 -0.15
C GLY A 82 -0.09 -7.62 1.19
N ILE A 83 -0.35 -6.65 2.05
CA ILE A 83 0.21 -6.59 3.41
C ILE A 83 -0.30 -7.76 4.26
N ALA A 84 -1.60 -8.01 4.24
CA ALA A 84 -2.22 -9.12 4.97
C ALA A 84 -1.65 -10.47 4.52
N MET A 85 -1.48 -10.67 3.20
CA MET A 85 -0.83 -11.86 2.64
C MET A 85 0.62 -12.00 3.12
N ALA A 86 1.38 -10.90 3.20
CA ALA A 86 2.73 -10.93 3.74
C ALA A 86 2.75 -11.37 5.22
N CYS A 87 1.78 -10.94 6.03
CA CYS A 87 1.68 -11.30 7.45
C CYS A 87 1.41 -12.80 7.70
N ILE A 88 0.73 -13.48 6.77
CA ILE A 88 0.49 -14.93 6.86
C ILE A 88 1.54 -15.78 6.15
N SER A 89 2.40 -15.15 5.34
CA SER A 89 3.46 -15.85 4.61
C SER A 89 4.71 -15.97 5.48
N GLU A 90 5.27 -17.18 5.55
CA GLU A 90 6.47 -17.44 6.35
C GLU A 90 7.67 -16.61 5.89
N ASN A 91 8.50 -16.19 6.85
CA ASN A 91 9.78 -15.52 6.62
C ASN A 91 9.74 -14.16 5.90
N THR A 92 8.56 -13.56 5.70
CA THR A 92 8.48 -12.16 5.24
C THR A 92 8.91 -11.19 6.34
N VAL A 93 9.22 -9.95 5.96
CA VAL A 93 9.48 -8.88 6.93
C VAL A 93 8.26 -8.63 7.81
N ALA A 94 7.05 -8.74 7.25
CA ALA A 94 5.81 -8.53 7.99
C ALA A 94 5.52 -9.65 8.99
N SER A 95 5.64 -10.92 8.60
CA SER A 95 5.39 -12.04 9.52
C SER A 95 6.42 -12.13 10.65
N ARG A 96 7.68 -11.74 10.41
CA ARG A 96 8.69 -11.62 11.49
C ARG A 96 8.40 -10.47 12.46
N LEU A 97 7.74 -9.41 12.01
CA LEU A 97 7.46 -8.22 12.82
C LEU A 97 6.35 -8.48 13.85
N ILE A 98 5.31 -9.22 13.45
CA ILE A 98 4.09 -9.42 14.25
C ILE A 98 3.86 -10.88 14.67
N SER A 99 4.82 -11.75 14.40
CA SER A 99 4.68 -13.22 14.40
C SER A 99 3.72 -13.72 13.32
N THR A 100 4.09 -14.80 12.61
CA THR A 100 3.29 -15.34 11.51
C THR A 100 1.87 -15.66 11.96
N ARG A 101 0.89 -15.10 11.24
CA ARG A 101 -0.54 -15.34 11.47
C ARG A 101 -1.02 -16.49 10.59
N LYS A 102 -2.04 -17.24 11.01
CA LYS A 102 -2.57 -18.39 10.25
C LYS A 102 -4.06 -18.19 9.95
N PRO A 103 -4.51 -18.37 8.70
CA PRO A 103 -5.93 -18.40 8.38
C PRO A 103 -6.68 -19.54 9.11
N PRO A 104 -7.97 -19.37 9.45
CA PRO A 104 -8.77 -18.17 9.25
C PRO A 104 -8.36 -17.05 10.21
N VAL A 105 -8.18 -15.83 9.69
CA VAL A 105 -7.74 -14.68 10.48
C VAL A 105 -8.37 -13.40 9.95
N VAL A 106 -8.58 -12.43 10.83
CA VAL A 106 -8.85 -11.03 10.47
C VAL A 106 -7.64 -10.24 10.91
N LEU A 107 -7.03 -9.51 9.99
CA LEU A 107 -5.90 -8.62 10.27
C LEU A 107 -6.37 -7.18 10.21
N SER A 108 -6.22 -6.45 11.30
CA SER A 108 -6.49 -5.02 11.36
C SER A 108 -5.22 -4.25 11.04
N ILE A 109 -5.22 -3.55 9.91
CA ILE A 109 -4.05 -2.83 9.40
C ILE A 109 -4.22 -1.34 9.70
N GLU A 110 -3.44 -0.82 10.65
CA GLU A 110 -3.43 0.60 11.00
C GLU A 110 -2.77 1.42 9.88
N HIS A 111 -3.39 2.54 9.56
CA HIS A 111 -2.92 3.52 8.59
C HIS A 111 -3.22 4.95 9.10
N PRO A 112 -2.73 6.04 8.48
CA PRO A 112 -2.83 7.37 9.07
C PRO A 112 -4.25 7.82 9.46
N SER A 113 -5.28 7.38 8.74
CA SER A 113 -6.69 7.75 9.00
C SER A 113 -7.50 6.72 9.80
N GLY A 114 -6.89 5.74 10.49
CA GLY A 114 -7.60 4.69 11.22
C GLY A 114 -7.06 3.29 10.92
N HIS A 115 -7.93 2.32 10.65
CA HIS A 115 -7.54 0.96 10.29
C HIS A 115 -8.42 0.40 9.17
N LEU A 116 -7.92 -0.65 8.52
CA LEU A 116 -8.66 -1.45 7.54
C LEU A 116 -8.51 -2.93 7.86
N ASP A 117 -9.64 -3.60 8.08
CA ASP A 117 -9.66 -5.04 8.36
C ASP A 117 -9.65 -5.86 7.08
N VAL A 118 -8.75 -6.86 7.03
CA VAL A 118 -8.66 -7.84 5.96
C VAL A 118 -8.89 -9.23 6.53
N LYS A 119 -10.00 -9.86 6.12
CA LYS A 119 -10.31 -11.24 6.47
C LYS A 119 -9.64 -12.18 5.46
N LEU A 120 -8.82 -13.10 5.95
CA LEU A 120 -8.19 -14.16 5.15
C LEU A 120 -8.74 -15.52 5.55
N GLN A 121 -9.11 -16.33 4.56
CA GLN A 121 -9.59 -17.70 4.75
C GLN A 121 -8.95 -18.63 3.73
N ASP A 122 -8.62 -19.86 4.14
CA ASP A 122 -8.34 -20.92 3.18
C ASP A 122 -9.66 -21.45 2.59
N ARG A 123 -9.71 -21.58 1.27
CA ARG A 123 -10.76 -22.27 0.54
C ARG A 123 -10.11 -23.21 -0.47
N ASN A 124 -10.09 -24.50 -0.12
CA ASN A 124 -9.53 -25.57 -0.96
C ASN A 124 -8.06 -25.31 -1.34
N GLY A 125 -7.23 -24.93 -0.36
CA GLY A 125 -5.80 -24.66 -0.56
C GLY A 125 -5.49 -23.33 -1.21
N LYS A 126 -6.49 -22.45 -1.39
CA LYS A 126 -6.32 -21.09 -1.89
C LYS A 126 -6.74 -20.09 -0.82
N ILE A 127 -5.88 -19.11 -0.56
CA ILE A 127 -6.22 -18.01 0.33
C ILE A 127 -7.15 -17.03 -0.39
N VAL A 128 -8.28 -16.73 0.25
CA VAL A 128 -9.27 -15.76 -0.21
C VAL A 128 -9.31 -14.60 0.78
N ALA A 129 -9.22 -13.38 0.25
CA ALA A 129 -9.30 -12.15 1.01
C ALA A 129 -10.71 -11.52 0.90
N GLY A 130 -11.25 -11.06 2.02
CA GLY A 130 -12.50 -10.32 2.11
C GLY A 130 -12.31 -9.02 2.89
N ILE A 131 -12.90 -7.94 2.40
CA ILE A 131 -12.83 -6.60 2.99
C ILE A 131 -14.23 -5.99 2.97
N LEU A 132 -14.68 -5.44 4.09
CA LEU A 132 -15.94 -4.71 4.16
C LEU A 132 -15.73 -3.29 3.60
N ARG A 133 -16.57 -2.89 2.65
CA ARG A 133 -16.60 -1.54 2.07
C ARG A 133 -18.04 -1.06 1.93
N THR A 134 -18.22 0.25 1.93
CA THR A 134 -19.50 0.92 1.62
C THR A 134 -19.37 1.69 0.31
N ALA A 135 -20.50 1.92 -0.35
CA ALA A 135 -20.59 2.74 -1.55
C ALA A 135 -21.87 3.58 -1.50
N ARG A 136 -21.83 4.79 -2.07
CA ARG A 136 -22.98 5.67 -2.21
C ARG A 136 -22.96 6.29 -3.60
N ARG A 137 -24.08 6.20 -4.33
CA ARG A 137 -24.22 6.89 -5.62
C ARG A 137 -24.19 8.41 -5.39
N LEU A 138 -23.24 9.10 -6.01
CA LEU A 138 -23.07 10.55 -5.87
C LEU A 138 -23.73 11.35 -6.99
N PHE A 139 -23.75 10.80 -8.21
CA PHE A 139 -24.28 11.47 -9.38
C PHE A 139 -24.84 10.45 -10.38
N GLU A 140 -25.85 10.86 -11.14
CA GLU A 140 -26.43 10.14 -12.28
C GLU A 140 -26.76 11.18 -13.34
N GLY A 141 -26.15 11.08 -14.53
CA GLY A 141 -26.29 12.07 -15.59
C GLY A 141 -25.18 11.99 -16.64
N HIS A 142 -24.97 13.09 -17.37
CA HIS A 142 -24.03 13.16 -18.48
C HIS A 142 -22.83 14.07 -18.15
N VAL A 143 -21.62 13.63 -18.54
CA VAL A 143 -20.40 14.45 -18.50
C VAL A 143 -20.11 14.93 -19.91
N PHE A 144 -19.96 16.25 -20.10
CA PHE A 144 -19.61 16.83 -21.38
C PHE A 144 -18.10 17.08 -21.44
N ALA A 145 -17.42 16.45 -22.39
CA ALA A 145 -16.02 16.74 -22.71
C ALA A 145 -15.94 17.82 -23.79
N LYS A 146 -14.84 18.60 -23.81
CA LYS A 146 -14.56 19.49 -24.93
C LYS A 146 -14.38 18.67 -26.22
N PRO A 147 -14.86 19.14 -27.38
CA PRO A 147 -14.51 18.53 -28.66
C PRO A 147 -12.99 18.44 -28.79
N VAL A 148 -12.48 17.29 -29.25
CA VAL A 148 -11.06 17.08 -29.52
C VAL A 148 -10.66 17.90 -30.75
N ALA A 149 -10.50 19.22 -30.60
CA ALA A 149 -9.81 20.02 -31.59
C ALA A 149 -8.32 19.67 -31.49
N GLN A 150 -7.82 18.98 -32.51
CA GLN A 150 -6.42 18.62 -32.78
C GLN A 150 -5.40 19.03 -31.71
N PHE A 151 -4.93 18.06 -30.92
CA PHE A 151 -3.66 18.19 -30.23
C PHE A 151 -2.57 18.42 -31.29
N VAL A 152 -2.16 19.68 -31.53
CA VAL A 152 -0.82 19.96 -32.03
C VAL A 152 0.10 19.50 -30.91
N ARG A 153 0.75 18.35 -31.10
CA ARG A 153 1.81 17.90 -30.19
C ARG A 153 2.84 19.04 -30.14
N ALA A 154 2.92 19.73 -29.00
CA ALA A 154 4.10 20.53 -28.70
C ALA A 154 5.27 19.52 -28.60
N ALA A 155 6.20 19.64 -29.55
CA ALA A 155 7.45 18.90 -29.58
C ALA A 155 8.34 19.27 -28.40
#